data_AF-A0A4R8A752-F1
#
_entry.id   AF-A0A4R8A752-F1
#
_cell.length_a   1.000
_cell.length_b   1.000
_cell.length_c   1.000
_cell.angle_alpha   90.00
_cell.angle_beta   90.00
_cell.angle_gamma   90.00
#
_symmetry.space_group_name_H-M   'P 1'
#
loop_
_entity.id
_entity.type
_entity.pdbx_description
1 polymer ?
#
loop_
_entity_poly.entity_id
_entity_poly.type
_entity_poly.pdbx_seq_one_letter_code
_entity_poly.pdbx_strand_id
1 'polypeptide(L)'
;MNHIEVPSRVSELVVEAEAIVEALEAKAPGGRWAMTAFSRFRSLQLLGAPYQPYDGDLDGDPAELYEQAAGEIDQLDVSIEQLSWRLALADALRSAAADVRMVQDAYDV
;
A
#
# COMPACT_ATOMS: atom_id res chain seq x y z
N MET A 1 10.52 7.40 19.59
CA MET A 1 9.79 6.38 18.81
C MET A 1 10.71 5.18 18.68
N ASN A 2 10.33 4.02 19.20
CA ASN A 2 11.05 2.78 18.86
C ASN A 2 10.97 2.62 17.34
N HIS A 3 12.10 2.42 16.68
CA HIS A 3 12.12 2.06 15.26
C HIS A 3 11.52 0.65 15.16
N ILE A 4 10.31 0.57 14.62
CA ILE A 4 9.69 -0.71 14.27
C ILE A 4 10.33 -1.11 12.94
N GLU A 5 11.08 -2.22 12.92
CA GLU A 5 11.59 -2.77 11.67
C GLU A 5 10.42 -3.45 10.94
N VAL A 6 10.04 -2.87 9.82
CA VAL A 6 9.12 -3.50 8.87
C VAL A 6 9.93 -4.46 8.00
N PRO A 7 9.44 -5.68 7.72
CA PRO A 7 10.08 -6.56 6.74
C PRO A 7 10.31 -5.83 5.41
N SER A 8 11.50 -6.02 4.82
CA SER A 8 11.86 -5.39 3.54
C SER A 8 10.83 -5.72 2.46
N ARG A 9 10.32 -6.95 2.48
CA ARG A 9 9.33 -7.44 1.52
C ARG A 9 8.02 -6.66 1.55
N VAL A 10 7.50 -6.31 2.72
CA VAL A 10 6.30 -5.46 2.84
C VAL A 10 6.55 -4.09 2.24
N SER A 11 7.74 -3.52 2.48
CA SER A 11 8.12 -2.22 1.91
C SER A 11 8.21 -2.29 0.38
N GLU A 12 8.82 -3.35 -0.16
CA GLU A 12 8.93 -3.60 -1.60
C GLU A 12 7.55 -3.70 -2.26
N LEU A 13 6.64 -4.49 -1.69
CA LEU A 13 5.27 -4.66 -2.20
C LEU A 13 4.52 -3.32 -2.27
N VAL A 14 4.65 -2.51 -1.21
CA VAL A 14 3.98 -1.21 -1.16
C VAL A 14 4.62 -0.22 -2.13
N VAL A 15 5.94 -0.15 -2.22
CA VAL A 15 6.63 0.72 -3.18
C VAL A 15 6.27 0.37 -4.62
N GLU A 16 6.18 -0.91 -4.96
CA GLU A 16 5.73 -1.37 -6.28
C GLU A 16 4.28 -0.95 -6.56
N ALA A 17 3.38 -1.16 -5.59
CA ALA A 17 1.97 -0.76 -5.72
C ALA A 17 1.82 0.77 -5.94
N GLU A 18 2.56 1.58 -5.17
CA GLU A 18 2.57 3.04 -5.32
C GLU A 18 3.06 3.46 -6.71
N ALA A 19 4.15 2.85 -7.20
CA ALA A 19 4.70 3.17 -8.51
C ALA A 19 3.73 2.84 -9.65
N ILE A 20 3.01 1.72 -9.55
CA ILE A 20 1.98 1.35 -10.53
C ILE A 20 0.81 2.35 -10.46
N VAL A 21 0.31 2.70 -9.28
CA VAL A 21 -0.77 3.68 -9.11
C VAL A 21 -0.36 5.05 -9.66
N GLU A 22 0.86 5.52 -9.41
CA GLU A 22 1.36 6.78 -9.98
C GLU A 22 1.42 6.75 -11.51
N ALA A 23 1.87 5.64 -12.09
CA ALA A 23 1.88 5.47 -13.54
C ALA A 23 0.46 5.44 -14.13
N LEU A 24 -0.51 4.85 -13.43
CA LEU A 24 -1.92 4.84 -13.83
C LEU A 24 -2.56 6.22 -13.68
N GLU A 25 -2.25 6.95 -12.61
CA GLU A 25 -2.71 8.32 -12.37
C GLU A 25 -2.19 9.28 -13.44
N ALA A 26 -0.89 9.20 -13.77
CA ALA A 26 -0.29 10.00 -14.84
C ALA A 26 -0.95 9.79 -16.21
N LYS A 27 -1.48 8.59 -16.47
CA LYS A 27 -2.18 8.24 -17.71
C LYS A 27 -3.69 8.58 -17.67
N ALA A 28 -4.25 8.92 -16.51
CA ALA A 28 -5.68 9.10 -16.29
C ALA A 28 -6.03 10.54 -15.87
N PRO A 29 -6.36 11.45 -16.81
CA PRO A 29 -6.54 12.88 -16.55
C PRO A 29 -7.79 13.24 -15.71
N GLY A 30 -8.61 12.26 -15.33
CA GLY A 30 -9.87 12.46 -14.60
C GLY A 30 -9.72 12.57 -13.07
N GLY A 31 -8.50 12.46 -12.53
CA GLY A 31 -8.25 12.63 -11.08
C GLY A 31 -8.87 11.56 -10.19
N ARG A 32 -9.47 10.49 -10.74
CA ARG A 32 -10.11 9.41 -9.98
C ARG A 32 -9.15 8.72 -8.99
N TRP A 33 -7.87 8.62 -9.36
CA TRP A 33 -6.83 8.03 -8.52
C TRP A 33 -6.54 8.85 -7.26
N ALA A 34 -6.90 10.14 -7.24
CA ALA A 34 -6.83 10.96 -6.03
C ALA A 34 -7.74 10.43 -4.91
N MET A 35 -8.78 9.66 -5.24
CA MET A 35 -9.62 9.00 -4.23
C MET A 35 -8.86 7.94 -3.42
N THR A 36 -7.78 7.38 -3.96
CA THR A 36 -6.92 6.40 -3.27
C THR A 36 -5.85 7.06 -2.40
N ALA A 37 -5.60 8.36 -2.56
CA ALA A 37 -4.43 9.03 -2.00
C ALA A 37 -4.38 8.98 -0.46
N PHE A 38 -5.54 9.05 0.20
CA PHE A 38 -5.59 9.07 1.66
C PHE A 38 -5.19 7.73 2.29
N SER A 39 -5.74 6.62 1.78
CA SER A 39 -5.45 5.28 2.28
C SER A 39 -4.00 4.87 1.99
N ARG A 40 -3.50 5.20 0.80
CA ARG A 40 -2.07 5.06 0.42
C ARG A 40 -1.13 5.89 1.31
N PHE A 41 -1.45 7.16 1.54
CA PHE A 41 -0.65 7.99 2.46
C PHE A 41 -0.61 7.40 3.87
N ARG A 42 -1.75 6.88 4.34
CA ARG A 42 -1.84 6.27 5.67
C ARG A 42 -0.98 5.01 5.80
N SER A 43 -0.95 4.14 4.79
CA SER A 43 -0.10 2.95 4.81
C SER A 43 1.39 3.34 4.84
N LEU A 44 1.81 4.29 4.00
CA LEU A 44 3.19 4.82 3.99
C LEU A 44 3.59 5.45 5.34
N GLN A 45 2.70 6.24 5.95
CA GLN A 45 2.95 6.79 7.29
C GLN A 45 3.19 5.71 8.34
N LEU A 46 2.41 4.63 8.29
CA LEU A 46 2.50 3.54 9.27
C LEU A 46 3.69 2.62 9.02
N LEU A 47 4.13 2.48 7.77
CA LEU A 47 5.39 1.81 7.42
C LEU A 47 6.60 2.58 7.94
N GLY A 48 6.51 3.90 8.04
CA GLY A 48 7.64 4.75 8.42
C GLY A 48 8.77 4.75 7.40
N ALA A 49 8.54 4.20 6.21
CA ALA A 49 9.52 4.13 5.12
C ALA A 49 9.45 5.40 4.26
N PRO A 50 10.60 5.98 3.88
CA PRO A 50 10.62 7.06 2.90
C PRO A 50 10.18 6.52 1.53
N TYR A 51 9.49 7.38 0.76
CA TYR A 51 9.18 7.09 -0.64
C TYR A 51 10.47 6.78 -1.40
N GLN A 52 10.55 5.61 -2.04
CA GLN A 52 11.71 5.19 -2.84
C GLN A 52 11.30 5.04 -4.30
N PRO A 53 12.18 5.41 -5.26
CA PRO A 53 11.97 5.07 -6.66
C PRO A 53 11.87 3.55 -6.83
N TYR A 54 10.90 3.11 -7.63
CA TYR A 54 10.79 1.73 -8.04
C TYR A 54 11.42 1.56 -9.43
N ASP A 55 12.42 0.68 -9.52
CA ASP A 55 13.19 0.41 -10.75
C ASP A 55 12.76 -0.89 -11.48
N GLY A 56 11.68 -1.54 -11.03
CA GLY A 56 11.16 -2.79 -11.61
C GLY A 56 10.07 -2.58 -12.68
N ASP A 57 9.53 -3.70 -13.17
CA ASP A 57 8.44 -3.71 -14.16
C ASP A 57 7.09 -3.34 -13.49
N LEU A 58 6.28 -2.53 -14.19
CA LEU A 58 5.01 -1.98 -13.66
C LEU A 58 3.79 -2.80 -14.13
N ASP A 59 3.90 -4.12 -14.03
CA ASP A 59 2.96 -5.07 -14.64
C ASP A 59 2.03 -5.75 -13.61
N GLY A 60 2.25 -5.51 -12.32
CA GLY A 60 1.43 -6.07 -11.23
C GLY A 60 0.06 -5.41 -11.06
N ASP A 61 -0.82 -6.04 -10.28
CA ASP A 61 -2.04 -5.41 -9.77
C ASP A 61 -1.75 -4.71 -8.43
N PRO A 62 -1.84 -3.37 -8.35
CA PRO A 62 -1.58 -2.64 -7.10
C PRO A 62 -2.51 -3.08 -5.96
N ALA A 63 -3.76 -3.49 -6.24
CA ALA A 63 -4.65 -3.97 -5.19
C ALA A 63 -4.15 -5.30 -4.58
N GLU A 64 -3.73 -6.25 -5.41
CA GLU A 64 -3.17 -7.53 -4.96
C GLU A 64 -1.87 -7.33 -4.16
N LEU A 65 -1.01 -6.39 -4.57
CA LEU A 65 0.22 -6.06 -3.87
C LEU A 65 -0.03 -5.53 -2.45
N TYR A 66 -1.01 -4.63 -2.27
CA TYR A 66 -1.42 -4.17 -0.94
C TYR A 66 -2.00 -5.29 -0.07
N GLU A 67 -2.78 -6.21 -0.66
CA GLU A 67 -3.31 -7.36 0.08
C GLU A 67 -2.23 -8.34 0.50
N GLN A 68 -1.26 -8.63 -0.38
CA GLN A 68 -0.09 -9.43 -0.02
C GLN A 68 0.68 -8.79 1.13
N ALA A 69 0.92 -7.48 1.06
CA ALA A 69 1.57 -6.73 2.13
C ALA A 69 0.79 -6.84 3.45
N ALA A 70 -0.55 -6.73 3.41
CA ALA A 70 -1.38 -6.91 4.60
C ALA A 70 -1.28 -8.32 5.18
N GLY A 71 -1.26 -9.34 4.32
CA GLY A 71 -1.09 -10.74 4.72
C GLY A 71 0.27 -11.04 5.34
N GLU A 72 1.33 -10.38 4.89
CA GLU A 72 2.66 -10.46 5.53
C GLU A 72 2.67 -9.78 6.90
N ILE A 73 2.02 -8.62 7.05
CA ILE A 73 1.89 -7.92 8.33
C ILE A 73 1.09 -8.76 9.35
N ASP A 74 0.02 -9.45 8.91
CA ASP A 74 -0.76 -10.32 9.79
C ASP A 74 0.07 -11.46 10.40
N GLN A 75 1.09 -11.93 9.67
CA GLN A 75 1.95 -13.04 10.10
C GLN A 75 3.07 -12.61 11.04
N LEU A 76 3.29 -11.30 11.21
CA LEU A 76 4.32 -10.82 12.12
C LEU A 76 3.96 -11.14 13.56
N ASP A 77 4.86 -11.87 14.22
CA ASP A 77 4.87 -12.00 15.67
C ASP A 77 5.43 -10.71 16.27
N VAL A 78 4.60 -10.01 17.04
CA VAL A 78 4.91 -8.69 17.60
C VAL A 78 4.57 -8.64 19.08
N SER A 79 5.27 -7.79 19.83
CA SER A 79 4.94 -7.59 21.23
C SER A 79 3.57 -6.92 21.41
N ILE A 80 3.00 -6.98 22.62
CA ILE A 80 1.71 -6.34 22.92
C ILE A 80 1.73 -4.82 22.67
N GLU A 81 2.88 -4.18 22.87
CA GLU A 81 3.10 -2.75 22.62
C GLU A 81 3.05 -2.40 21.13
N GLN A 82 3.34 -3.37 20.25
CA GLN A 82 3.35 -3.20 18.79
C GLN A 82 2.07 -3.71 18.12
N LEU A 83 1.18 -4.38 18.87
CA LEU A 83 -0.05 -4.96 18.34
C LEU A 83 -0.95 -3.90 17.67
N SER A 84 -1.07 -2.71 18.27
CA SER A 84 -1.87 -1.62 17.72
C SER A 84 -1.34 -1.13 16.37
N TRP A 85 -0.02 -1.02 16.24
CA TRP A 85 0.63 -0.67 14.98
C TRP A 85 0.38 -1.73 13.91
N ARG A 86 0.58 -3.02 14.23
CA ARG A 86 0.38 -4.13 13.28
C ARG A 86 -1.05 -4.14 12.75
N LEU A 87 -2.04 -4.01 13.63
CA LEU A 87 -3.45 -3.95 13.26
C LEU A 87 -3.76 -2.72 12.40
N ALA A 88 -3.25 -1.54 12.78
CA ALA A 88 -3.48 -0.31 12.02
C ALA A 88 -2.84 -0.36 10.63
N LEU A 89 -1.64 -0.93 10.50
CA LEU A 89 -0.97 -1.06 9.20
C LEU A 89 -1.70 -2.06 8.31
N ALA A 90 -2.07 -3.23 8.82
CA ALA A 90 -2.83 -4.22 8.06
C ALA A 90 -4.18 -3.66 7.58
N ASP A 91 -4.88 -2.90 8.42
CA ASP A 91 -6.14 -2.22 8.06
C ASP A 91 -5.95 -1.13 7.00
N ALA A 92 -4.90 -0.31 7.13
CA ALA A 92 -4.56 0.71 6.14
C ALA A 92 -4.21 0.11 4.77
N LEU A 93 -3.47 -0.99 4.74
CA LEU A 93 -3.13 -1.72 3.51
C LEU A 93 -4.39 -2.28 2.82
N ARG A 94 -5.28 -2.93 3.59
CA ARG A 94 -6.56 -3.43 3.02
C ARG A 94 -7.46 -2.31 2.53
N SER A 95 -7.48 -1.16 3.23
CA SER A 95 -8.22 0.02 2.78
C SER A 95 -7.66 0.57 1.47
N ALA A 96 -6.33 0.63 1.32
CA ALA A 96 -5.70 1.04 0.08
C ALA A 96 -6.04 0.08 -1.08
N ALA A 97 -6.00 -1.24 -0.83
CA ALA A 97 -6.43 -2.24 -1.81
C ALA A 97 -7.89 -2.04 -2.24
N ALA A 98 -8.79 -1.83 -1.28
CA ALA A 98 -10.21 -1.63 -1.56
C ALA A 98 -10.49 -0.36 -2.39
N ASP A 99 -9.83 0.76 -2.05
CA ASP A 99 -9.97 2.01 -2.80
C ASP A 99 -9.43 1.87 -4.23
N VAL A 100 -8.29 1.18 -4.39
CA VAL A 100 -7.70 0.89 -5.71
C VAL A 100 -8.64 0.04 -6.55
N ARG A 101 -9.20 -1.04 -5.99
CA ARG A 101 -10.19 -1.88 -6.71
C ARG A 101 -11.42 -1.09 -7.11
N MET A 102 -11.97 -0.29 -6.21
CA MET A 102 -13.12 0.55 -6.52
C MET A 102 -12.85 1.48 -7.72
N VAL A 103 -11.64 2.04 -7.82
CA VAL A 103 -11.23 2.90 -8.95
C VAL A 103 -10.99 2.09 -10.24
N GLN A 104 -10.42 0.89 -10.15
CA GLN A 104 -10.22 -0.03 -11.28
C GLN A 104 -11.57 -0.54 -11.83
N ASP A 105 -12.44 -1.06 -10.97
CA ASP A 105 -13.75 -1.61 -11.34
C ASP A 105 -14.65 -0.56 -12.01
N ALA A 106 -14.56 0.70 -11.57
CA ALA A 106 -15.28 1.82 -12.19
C ALA A 106 -14.81 2.14 -13.63
N TYR A 107 -13.67 1.61 -14.07
CA TYR A 107 -13.14 1.78 -15.42
C TYR A 107 -13.51 0.62 -16.37
N ASP A 108 -13.75 -0.58 -15.84
CA ASP A 108 -14.07 -1.77 -16.63
C ASP A 108 -15.54 -1.85 -17.10
N VAL A 109 -16.33 -0.79 -16.87
CA VAL A 109 -17.76 -0.65 -17.25
C VAL A 109 -18.02 0.27 -18.44
#